data_AF-A0A1R1DET6-F1
#
_entry.id   AF-A0A1R1DET6-F1
#
_cell.length_a   1.000
_cell.length_b   1.000
_cell.length_c   1.000
_cell.angle_alpha   90.00
_cell.angle_beta   90.00
_cell.angle_gamma   90.00
#
_symmetry.space_group_name_H-M   'P 1'
#
loop_
_entity.id
_entity.type
_entity.pdbx_description
1 polymer ?
#
loop_
_entity_poly.entity_id
_entity_poly.type
_entity_poly.pdbx_seq_one_letter_code
_entity_poly.pdbx_strand_id
1 'polypeptide(L)' 'MSIDTTDRHQARVELVIDIIKGIFEKETIPEAFKEKLNTMSYDDLGIYVMNIVKKRSFDEVL' A
#
# COMPACT_ATOMS: atom_id res chain seq x y z
N MET A 1 22.00 4.38 -16.92
CA MET A 1 21.35 4.91 -15.71
C MET A 1 20.26 3.91 -15.36
N SER A 2 20.60 2.87 -14.62
CA SER A 2 19.63 1.84 -14.21
C SER A 2 18.77 2.49 -13.15
N ILE A 3 17.59 2.96 -13.55
CA ILE A 3 16.57 3.36 -12.58
C ILE A 3 16.22 2.07 -11.85
N ASP A 4 16.76 1.96 -10.65
CA ASP A 4 16.69 0.80 -9.78
C ASP A 4 15.21 0.43 -9.63
N THR A 5 14.80 -0.70 -10.19
CA THR A 5 13.40 -1.17 -10.16
C THR A 5 12.87 -1.29 -8.73
N THR A 6 13.78 -1.46 -7.77
CA THR A 6 13.57 -1.46 -6.33
C THR A 6 13.04 -0.12 -5.82
N ASP A 7 13.65 0.99 -6.23
CA ASP A 7 13.30 2.35 -5.79
C ASP A 7 11.89 2.73 -6.26
N ARG A 8 11.57 2.36 -7.51
CA ARG A 8 10.23 2.55 -8.08
C ARG A 8 9.16 1.74 -7.35
N HIS A 9 9.47 0.52 -6.91
CA HIS A 9 8.53 -0.31 -6.14
C HIS A 9 8.27 0.29 -4.76
N GLN A 10 9.33 0.72 -4.06
CA GLN A 10 9.21 1.37 -2.76
C GLN A 10 8.36 2.64 -2.83
N ALA A 11 8.63 3.53 -3.78
CA ALA A 11 7.84 4.76 -3.97
C ALA A 11 6.34 4.47 -4.21
N ARG A 12 6.02 3.35 -4.87
CA ARG A 12 4.63 2.92 -5.09
C ARG A 12 3.98 2.41 -3.82
N VAL A 13 4.69 1.60 -3.04
CA VAL A 13 4.20 1.12 -1.73
C VAL A 13 3.93 2.31 -0.81
N GLU A 14 4.79 3.33 -0.81
CA GLU A 14 4.57 4.55 -0.04
C GLU A 14 3.33 5.32 -0.51
N LEU A 15 3.13 5.51 -1.81
CA LEU A 15 1.92 6.12 -2.35
C LEU A 15 0.65 5.36 -1.94
N VAL A 16 0.69 4.03 -1.95
CA VAL A 16 -0.41 3.18 -1.49
C VAL A 16 -0.70 3.41 -0.01
N ILE A 17 0.34 3.49 0.82
CA ILE A 17 0.22 3.78 2.26
C ILE A 17 -0.43 5.14 2.47
N ASP A 18 0.01 6.19 1.77
CA ASP A 18 -0.56 7.54 1.89
C ASP A 18 -2.04 7.59 1.50
N ILE A 19 -2.42 6.90 0.42
CA ILE A 19 -3.83 6.79 0.01
C ILE A 19 -4.66 6.14 1.13
N ILE A 20 -4.15 5.05 1.71
CA ILE A 20 -4.85 4.33 2.78
C ILE A 20 -4.94 5.18 4.05
N LYS A 21 -3.87 5.87 4.43
CA LYS A 21 -3.88 6.83 5.55
C LYS A 21 -4.93 7.90 5.36
N GLY A 22 -5.04 8.46 4.15
CA GLY A 22 -6.05 9.46 3.80
C GLY A 22 -7.49 8.92 3.84
N ILE A 23 -7.71 7.66 3.44
CA ILE A 23 -9.06 7.04 3.45
C ILE A 23 -9.55 6.76 4.87
N PHE A 24 -8.66 6.30 5.75
CA PHE A 24 -9.00 5.89 7.12
C PHE A 24 -8.69 6.95 8.18
N GLU A 25 -8.19 8.13 7.78
CA GLU A 25 -7.72 9.19 8.67
C GLU A 25 -6.74 8.65 9.74
N LYS A 26 -5.90 7.68 9.36
CA LYS A 26 -4.89 7.07 10.24
C LYS A 26 -3.54 7.74 10.04
N GLU A 27 -2.92 8.19 11.13
CA GLU A 27 -1.54 8.72 11.09
C GLU A 27 -0.50 7.62 10.82
N THR A 28 -0.74 6.43 11.36
CA THR A 28 0.19 5.31 11.29
C THR A 28 -0.48 4.04 10.77
N ILE A 29 0.30 3.26 10.03
CA ILE A 29 -0.12 1.97 9.50
C ILE A 29 0.83 0.91 10.09
N PRO A 30 0.33 -0.26 10.50
CA PRO A 30 1.16 -1.30 11.11
C PRO A 30 2.34 -1.70 10.21
N GLU A 31 3.50 -1.99 10.79
CA GLU A 31 4.68 -2.41 10.02
C GLU A 31 4.43 -3.70 9.24
N ALA A 32 3.73 -4.67 9.85
CA ALA A 32 3.29 -5.90 9.19
C ALA A 32 2.47 -5.63 7.91
N PHE A 33 1.72 -4.53 7.89
CA PHE A 33 0.98 -4.13 6.70
C PHE A 33 1.90 -3.54 5.62
N LYS A 34 2.89 -2.73 6.02
CA LYS A 34 3.91 -2.24 5.11
C LYS A 34 4.70 -3.41 4.50
N GLU A 35 5.06 -4.42 5.28
CA GLU A 35 5.71 -5.64 4.77
C GLU A 35 4.81 -6.39 3.78
N LYS A 36 3.53 -6.53 4.10
CA LYS A 36 2.53 -7.13 3.20
C LYS A 36 2.45 -6.39 1.86
N LEU A 37 2.45 -5.05 1.86
CA LEU A 37 2.47 -4.27 0.62
C LEU A 37 3.79 -4.42 -0.15
N ASN A 38 4.93 -4.52 0.53
CA ASN A 38 6.22 -4.73 -0.12
C ASN A 38 6.34 -6.08 -0.82
N THR A 39 5.64 -7.11 -0.32
CA THR A 39 5.62 -8.45 -0.92
C THR A 39 4.61 -8.60 -2.07
N MET A 40 3.72 -7.61 -2.27
CA MET A 40 2.74 -7.61 -3.37
C MET A 40 3.35 -7.12 -4.68
N SER A 41 2.86 -7.67 -5.80
CA SER A 41 3.18 -7.16 -7.13
C SER A 41 2.51 -5.81 -7.38
N TYR A 42 2.96 -5.10 -8.42
CA TYR A 42 2.36 -3.82 -8.80
C TYR A 42 0.86 -3.93 -9.09
N ASP A 43 0.44 -4.95 -9.84
CA ASP A 43 -0.98 -5.19 -10.15
C ASP A 43 -1.77 -5.51 -8.88
N ASP A 44 -1.21 -6.31 -7.97
CA ASP A 44 -1.83 -6.65 -6.69
C ASP A 44 -2.02 -5.42 -5.81
N LEU A 45 -1.03 -4.52 -5.75
CA LEU A 45 -1.14 -3.24 -5.03
C LEU A 45 -2.29 -2.40 -5.57
N GLY A 46 -2.42 -2.29 -6.90
CA GLY A 46 -3.51 -1.55 -7.54
C GLY A 46 -4.89 -2.14 -7.21
N ILE A 47 -5.03 -3.46 -7.32
CA ILE A 47 -6.26 -4.18 -6.97
C ILE A 47 -6.58 -3.99 -5.48
N TYR A 48 -5.57 -4.08 -4.63
CA TYR A 48 -5.72 -3.99 -3.19
C TYR A 48 -6.20 -2.61 -2.73
N VAL A 49 -5.55 -1.54 -3.21
CA VAL A 49 -6.00 -0.16 -2.95
C VAL A 49 -7.41 0.07 -3.45
N MET A 50 -7.71 -0.39 -4.67
CA MET A 50 -9.03 -0.20 -5.25
C MET A 50 -10.12 -0.94 -4.46
N ASN A 51 -9.81 -2.12 -3.91
CA ASN A 51 -10.70 -2.84 -3.01
C ASN A 51 -10.90 -2.10 -1.68
N ILE A 52 -9.82 -1.56 -1.10
CA ILE A 52 -9.88 -0.75 0.12
C ILE A 52 -10.75 0.50 -0.09
N VAL A 53 -10.53 1.24 -1.17
CA VAL A 53 -11.31 2.44 -1.53
C VAL A 53 -12.79 2.09 -1.68
N LYS A 54 -13.09 1.00 -2.40
CA LYS A 54 -14.48 0.56 -2.66
C LYS A 54 -15.19 0.09 -1.41
N LYS A 55 -14.52 -0.69 -0.56
CA LYS A 55 -15.12 -1.26 0.64
C LYS A 55 -15.06 -0.29 1.83
N ARG A 56 -14.23 0.76 1.76
CA ARG A 56 -13.80 1.58 2.91
C ARG A 56 -13.46 0.73 4.13
N SER A 57 -12.91 -0.45 3.87
CA SER A 57 -12.55 -1.43 4.87
C SER A 57 -11.28 -2.09 4.40
N PHE A 58 -10.28 -2.00 5.26
CA PHE A 58 -9.10 -2.83 5.22
C PHE A 58 -9.38 -3.84 6.33
N ASP A 59 -9.94 -4.97 5.92
CA ASP A 59 -10.27 -6.10 6.80
C ASP A 59 -9.02 -6.37 7.64
N GLU A 60 -9.19 -6.26 8.95
CA GLU A 60 -8.18 -6.23 10.00
C GLU A 60 -7.01 -7.17 9.68
N VAL A 61 -5.92 -6.64 9.11
CA VAL A 61 -4.60 -7.20 9.40
C VAL A 61 -4.17 -6.54 10.71
N LEU A 62 -4.85 -6.97 11.77
CA LEU A 62 -4.50 -6.84 13.17
C LEU A 62 -4.42 -8.26 13.73
#